data_AF-A0AAP0EEV0-F1
#
_entry.id   AF-A0AAP0EEV0-F1
#
_cell.length_a   1.000
_cell.length_b   1.000
_cell.length_c   1.000
_cell.angle_alpha   90.00
_cell.angle_beta   90.00
_cell.angle_gamma   90.00
#
_symmetry.space_group_name_H-M   'P 1'
#
loop_
_entity.id
_entity.type
_entity.pdbx_description
1 polymer ?
#
loop_
_entity_poly.entity_id
_entity_poly.type
_entity_poly.pdbx_seq_one_letter_code
_entity_poly.pdbx_strand_id
1 'polypeptide(L)' 'MGAYKAPGPDGWSPIFFQSQWEVVGDTVTTTVKNFFSNGVLLPGSNDTLLFLIPKTISPESFSAL' A
#
# COMPACT_ATOMS: atom_id res chain seq x y z
N MET A 1 -11.40 -4.38 -4.06
CA MET A 1 -10.69 -3.28 -3.35
C MET A 1 -11.53 -2.02 -3.49
N GLY A 2 -11.86 -1.32 -2.40
CA GLY A 2 -12.66 -0.08 -2.51
C GLY A 2 -11.87 1.01 -3.25
N ALA A 3 -12.48 1.64 -4.26
CA ALA A 3 -11.83 2.63 -5.12
C ALA A 3 -11.31 3.86 -4.34
N TYR A 4 -12.06 4.28 -3.32
CA TYR A 4 -11.78 5.47 -2.51
C TYR A 4 -11.17 5.14 -1.14
N LYS A 5 -10.41 4.06 -1.05
CA LYS A 5 -9.59 3.83 0.15
C LYS A 5 -8.49 4.89 0.24
N ALA A 6 -8.01 5.11 1.46
CA ALA A 6 -6.88 6.00 1.72
C ALA A 6 -5.66 5.58 0.85
N PRO A 7 -4.88 6.55 0.34
CA PRO A 7 -3.68 6.25 -0.43
C PRO A 7 -2.60 5.65 0.45
N GLY A 8 -1.64 4.97 -0.18
CA GLY A 8 -0.39 4.60 0.48
C GLY A 8 0.48 5.84 0.76
N PRO A 9 1.69 5.63 1.30
CA PRO A 9 2.71 6.68 1.40
C PRO A 9 3.05 7.34 0.05
N ASP A 10 2.75 6.65 -1.06
CA ASP A 10 2.94 7.11 -2.44
C ASP A 10 1.93 8.17 -2.90
N GLY A 11 0.85 8.40 -2.14
CA GLY A 11 -0.18 9.38 -2.45
C GLY A 11 -1.23 8.91 -3.47
N TRP A 12 -1.17 7.66 -3.96
CA TRP A 12 -2.10 7.16 -4.97
C TRP A 12 -3.18 6.27 -4.33
N SER A 13 -4.45 6.66 -4.54
CA SER A 13 -5.59 5.84 -4.13
C SER A 13 -5.86 4.71 -5.13
N PRO A 14 -6.53 3.60 -4.73
CA PRO A 14 -6.80 2.48 -5.64
C PRO A 14 -7.54 2.84 -6.93
N ILE A 15 -8.37 3.90 -6.92
CA ILE A 15 -9.05 4.41 -8.12
C ILE A 15 -8.09 4.84 -9.24
N PHE A 16 -6.88 5.33 -8.91
CA PHE A 16 -5.88 5.67 -9.90
C PHE A 16 -5.49 4.44 -10.71
N PHE A 17 -5.06 3.36 -10.04
CA PHE A 17 -4.66 2.11 -10.69
C PHE A 17 -5.81 1.45 -11.45
N GLN A 18 -7.04 1.54 -10.94
CA GLN A 18 -8.22 0.98 -11.61
C GLN A 18 -8.59 1.77 -12.87
N SER A 19 -8.60 3.11 -12.80
CA SER A 19 -8.99 3.97 -13.93
C SER A 19 -7.92 4.07 -15.01
N GLN A 20 -6.64 3.97 -14.62
CA GLN A 20 -5.50 4.07 -15.53
C GLN A 20 -4.90 2.69 -15.88
N TRP A 21 -5.67 1.61 -15.71
CA TRP A 21 -5.15 0.25 -15.90
C TRP A 21 -4.60 -0.01 -17.30
N GLU A 22 -5.19 0.59 -18.33
CA GLU A 22 -4.68 0.51 -19.71
C GLU A 22 -3.26 1.08 -19.86
N VAL A 23 -2.87 2.00 -18.97
CA VAL A 23 -1.54 2.63 -18.98
C VAL A 23 -0.58 1.91 -18.03
N VAL A 24 -1.02 1.56 -16.82
CA VAL A 24 -0.13 1.04 -15.76
C VAL A 24 -0.12 -0.48 -15.63
N GLY A 25 -1.10 -1.18 -16.22
CA GLY A 25 -1.36 -2.60 -15.99
C GLY A 25 -0.20 -3.51 -16.38
N ASP A 26 0.44 -3.25 -17.52
CA ASP A 26 1.59 -4.03 -17.99
C ASP A 26 2.81 -3.86 -17.09
N THR A 27 3.07 -2.63 -16.64
CA THR A 27 4.15 -2.32 -15.70
C THR A 27 3.93 -2.98 -14.35
N VAL A 28 2.72 -2.89 -13.79
CA VAL A 28 2.34 -3.53 -12.52
C VAL A 28 2.51 -5.05 -12.64
N THR A 29 1.97 -5.65 -13.71
CA THR A 29 2.04 -7.11 -13.93
C THR A 29 3.47 -7.60 -14.06
N THR A 30 4.30 -6.90 -14.84
CA THR A 30 5.72 -7.23 -15.03
C THR A 30 6.49 -7.12 -13.71
N THR A 31 6.24 -6.07 -12.93
CA THR A 31 6.86 -5.87 -11.62
C THR A 31 6.53 -7.02 -10.67
N VAL A 32 5.26 -7.44 -10.60
CA VAL A 32 4.83 -8.57 -9.77
C VAL A 32 5.50 -9.88 -10.21
N LYS A 33 5.55 -10.16 -11.52
CA LYS A 33 6.24 -11.35 -12.06
C LYS A 33 7.73 -11.34 -11.72
N ASN A 34 8.40 -10.19 -11.84
CA ASN A 34 9.81 -10.04 -11.50
C ASN A 34 10.03 -10.33 -10.02
N PHE A 35 9.23 -9.76 -9.12
CA PHE A 35 9.29 -10.03 -7.68
C PHE A 35 9.21 -11.53 -7.38
N PHE A 36 8.27 -12.26 -7.99
CA PHE A 36 8.15 -13.71 -7.78
C PHE A 36 9.32 -14.51 -8.39
N SER A 37 10.02 -13.95 -9.38
CA SER A 37 11.16 -14.61 -10.02
C SER A 37 12.48 -14.39 -9.29
N ASN A 38 12.68 -13.20 -8.70
CA ASN A 38 13.94 -12.79 -8.08
C ASN A 38 13.87 -12.63 -6.54
N GLY A 39 12.67 -12.63 -5.97
CA GLY A 39 12.43 -12.41 -4.53
C GLY A 39 12.65 -10.96 -4.06
N VAL A 40 12.88 -10.02 -4.97
CA VAL A 40 13.21 -8.63 -4.66
C VAL A 40 12.02 -7.73 -4.98
N LEU A 41 11.46 -7.14 -3.94
CA LEU A 41 10.40 -6.15 -4.08
C LEU A 41 11.01 -4.76 -4.30
N LEU A 42 10.40 -3.95 -5.17
CA LEU A 42 10.83 -2.57 -5.36
C LEU A 42 10.68 -1.79 -4.03
N PRO A 43 11.73 -1.06 -3.59
CA PRO A 43 11.66 -0.22 -2.40
C PRO A 43 10.43 0.70 -2.45
N GLY A 44 9.74 0.85 -1.31
CA GLY A 44 8.52 1.65 -1.23
C GLY A 44 7.21 0.92 -1.57
N SER A 45 7.26 -0.26 -2.21
CA SER A 45 6.03 -0.93 -2.68
C SER A 45 5.11 -1.43 -1.55
N ASN A 46 5.68 -1.76 -0.39
CA ASN A 46 4.94 -2.26 0.78
C ASN A 46 4.96 -1.28 1.96
N ASP A 47 5.42 -0.05 1.73
CA ASP A 47 5.46 0.95 2.79
C ASP A 47 4.02 1.26 3.23
N THR A 48 3.80 1.30 4.54
CA THR A 48 2.48 1.55 5.13
C THR A 48 2.60 2.66 6.15
N LEU A 49 1.68 3.64 6.08
CA LEU A 49 1.52 4.63 7.13
C LEU A 49 0.67 4.03 8.25
N LEU A 50 1.31 3.81 9.40
CA LEU A 50 0.63 3.38 10.62
C LEU A 50 0.36 4.59 11.51
N PHE A 51 -0.92 4.89 11.71
CA PHE A 51 -1.36 5.88 12.69
C PHE A 51 -2.04 5.17 13.87
N LEU A 52 -1.55 5.42 15.07
CA LEU A 52 -2.19 4.93 16.29
C LEU A 52 -3.29 5.92 16.68
N ILE A 53 -4.54 5.45 16.69
CA ILE A 53 -5.65 6.22 17.24
C ILE A 53 -5.77 5.85 18.72
N PRO A 54 -5.48 6.77 19.65
CA PRO A 54 -5.58 6.49 21.07
C PRO A 54 -7.05 6.23 21.46
N LYS A 55 -7.29 5.12 22.17
CA LYS A 55 -8.62 4.79 22.72
C LYS A 55 -8.87 5.41 24.10
N THR A 56 -7.82 5.89 24.75
CA THR A 56 -7.86 6.55 26.06
C THR A 56 -7.07 7.87 25.99
N ILE A 57 -7.31 8.78 26.94
CA ILE A 57 -6.76 10.14 26.95
C ILE A 57 -5.22 10.16 27.05
N SER A 58 -4.63 9.16 27.71
CA SER A 58 -3.18 9.03 27.87
C SER A 58 -2.78 7.54 27.79
N PRO A 59 -2.49 7.02 26.59
CA PRO A 59 -2.03 5.63 26.45
C PRO A 59 -0.58 5.50 26.92
N GLU A 60 -0.33 4.60 27.88
CA GLU A 60 1.01 4.38 28.44
C GLU A 60 1.73 3.15 27.85
N SER A 61 0.98 2.24 27.21
CA SER A 61 1.53 1.03 26.61
C SER A 61 0.76 0.62 25.36
N PHE A 62 1.46 0.03 24.41
CA PHE A 62 0.89 -0.62 23.24
C PHE A 62 0.89 -2.13 23.45
N SER A 63 -0.26 -2.78 23.23
CA SER A 63 -0.35 -4.24 23.13
C SER A 63 -0.83 -4.58 21.73
N ALA A 64 0.07 -5.08 20.88
CA ALA A 64 -0.34 -5.84 19.71
C ALA A 64 -0.74 -7.25 20.16
N LEU A 65 -1.78 -7.83 19.54
CA LEU A 65 -2.08 -9.26 19.64
C LEU A 65 -0.98 -10.08 18.96
#